data_AF-D8P9Y5-F1
#
_entry.id   AF-D8P9Y5-F1
#
_cell.length_a   1.000
_cell.length_b   1.000
_cell.length_c   1.000
_cell.angle_alpha   90.00
_cell.angle_beta   90.00
_cell.angle_gamma   90.00
#
_symmetry.space_group_name_H-M   'P 1'
#
loop_
_entity.id
_entity.type
_entity.pdbx_description
1 polymer ?
#
loop_
_entity_poly.entity_id
_entity_poly.type
_entity_poly.pdbx_seq_one_letter_code
_entity_poly.pdbx_strand_id
1 'polypeptide(L)'
;MARSTFFAAAIYPLLLLGIGSSAWAYRDYFSETQKAQLAHIQTVLVEVVALTDTGAGSPDGIREVVMRRMKEMGYGVIADPAVPHDVVVRVKCEQRKTWEGTAAAGGDNDLPDAPSRLWKGPACQVTYALGGMKIKWQKEVRTEFEDANQAAQLAQGGAPGSYAMAALKGELEKYEFPLFLTAEWGQPDRLLKLMDSPDTGQLRKLNIISLLGEMVADEALPHLTEALKDKDLAKQAAVALGNMGKEGIPVLIDILKHSKQPDLQAAAAKGLGDLGNTHSDPRVVPPLLEMLDAPGIDIAVQTEIAWALGRVPDRRSVEPLFALDRKLQKIRNDPPDPQIKKLKEAVFWSIKQVYTEDQYS
;
A
#
# COMPACT_ATOMS: atom_id res chain seq x y z
N MET A 1 4.36 42.02 47.37
CA MET A 1 3.26 41.60 46.49
C MET A 1 3.84 41.30 45.12
N ALA A 2 3.67 40.04 44.70
CA ALA A 2 3.93 39.37 43.43
C ALA A 2 5.00 39.90 42.46
N ARG A 3 6.11 39.15 42.34
CA ARG A 3 6.93 39.05 41.13
C ARG A 3 6.27 38.06 40.17
N SER A 4 5.85 38.50 38.99
CA SER A 4 5.34 37.64 37.93
C SER A 4 6.51 37.11 37.09
N THR A 5 6.71 35.80 37.15
CA THR A 5 7.61 35.04 36.28
C THR A 5 6.91 34.79 34.95
N PHE A 6 7.53 35.25 33.86
CA PHE A 6 7.14 34.87 32.49
C PHE A 6 7.45 33.38 32.28
N PHE A 7 6.42 32.55 32.14
CA PHE A 7 6.56 31.21 31.57
C PHE A 7 6.42 31.32 30.05
N ALA A 8 7.54 31.24 29.35
CA ALA A 8 7.55 30.95 27.91
C ALA A 8 7.20 29.46 27.75
N ALA A 9 5.95 29.16 27.42
CA ALA A 9 5.56 27.82 26.99
C ALA A 9 6.08 27.60 25.57
N ALA A 10 7.19 26.89 25.44
CA ALA A 10 7.65 26.36 24.17
C ALA A 10 6.67 25.27 23.71
N ILE A 11 5.76 25.63 22.81
CA ILE A 11 4.87 24.67 22.16
C ILE A 11 5.69 24.03 21.03
N TYR A 12 6.12 22.79 21.26
CA TYR A 12 6.63 21.92 20.21
C TYR A 12 5.52 21.72 19.15
N PRO A 13 5.82 21.83 17.84
CA PRO A 13 4.87 21.38 16.84
C PRO A 13 4.77 19.86 16.98
N LEU A 14 3.58 19.38 17.32
CA LEU A 14 3.23 17.98 17.23
C LEU A 14 3.30 17.62 15.74
N LEU A 15 4.40 16.98 15.31
CA LEU A 15 4.44 16.34 14.00
C LEU A 15 3.29 15.33 13.98
N LEU A 16 2.21 15.67 13.28
CA LEU A 16 1.25 14.68 12.80
C LEU A 16 2.04 13.79 11.85
N LEU A 17 2.39 12.60 12.36
CA LEU A 17 2.88 11.48 11.57
C LEU A 17 1.90 11.29 10.41
N GLY A 18 2.33 11.71 9.23
CA GLY A 18 1.74 11.24 8.00
C GLY A 18 1.71 9.72 8.08
N ILE A 19 0.59 9.12 7.72
CA ILE A 19 0.52 7.69 7.49
C ILE A 19 1.33 7.46 6.21
N GLY A 20 2.65 7.48 6.33
CA GLY A 20 3.53 6.96 5.29
C GLY A 20 3.13 5.51 5.09
N SER A 21 2.95 5.11 3.83
CA SER A 21 2.90 3.69 3.50
C SER A 21 4.10 3.01 4.16
N SER A 22 3.89 1.85 4.79
CA SER A 22 4.96 1.15 5.50
C SER A 22 6.17 0.86 4.60
N ALA A 23 5.97 0.77 3.28
CA ALA A 23 7.01 0.66 2.27
C ALA A 23 8.06 1.79 2.34
N TRP A 24 7.67 3.05 2.60
CA TRP A 24 8.62 4.17 2.71
C TRP A 24 9.44 4.12 4.01
N ALA A 25 8.85 3.64 5.11
CA ALA A 25 9.54 3.53 6.40
C ALA A 25 10.71 2.52 6.38
N TYR A 26 10.73 1.57 5.44
CA TYR A 26 11.88 0.68 5.22
C TYR A 26 12.97 1.30 4.34
N ARG A 27 12.71 2.34 3.56
CA ARG A 27 13.74 2.90 2.65
C ARG A 27 14.67 3.90 3.32
N ASP A 28 14.30 4.40 4.50
CA ASP A 28 15.08 5.38 5.27
C ASP A 28 16.33 4.80 5.96
N TYR A 29 16.55 3.48 5.96
CA TYR A 29 17.82 2.89 6.43
C TYR A 29 18.82 2.54 5.32
N PHE A 30 18.46 2.67 4.04
CA PHE A 30 19.40 2.44 2.93
C PHE A 30 20.15 3.72 2.56
N SER A 31 21.46 3.60 2.33
CA SER A 31 22.23 4.68 1.71
C SER A 31 21.81 4.87 0.24
N GLU A 32 22.06 6.05 -0.34
CA GLU A 32 21.80 6.29 -1.77
C GLU A 32 22.51 5.29 -2.68
N THR A 33 23.72 4.85 -2.31
CA THR A 33 24.43 3.81 -3.04
C THR A 33 23.71 2.45 -3.00
N GLN A 34 23.11 2.10 -1.86
CA GLN A 34 22.34 0.86 -1.73
C GLN A 34 21.02 0.95 -2.50
N LYS A 35 20.34 2.10 -2.45
CA LYS A 35 19.14 2.34 -3.26
C LYS A 35 19.45 2.18 -4.75
N ALA A 36 20.57 2.73 -5.21
CA ALA A 36 21.02 2.57 -6.59
C ALA A 36 21.32 1.09 -6.93
N GLN A 37 21.95 0.33 -6.03
CA GLN A 37 22.18 -1.11 -6.22
C GLN A 37 20.86 -1.88 -6.34
N LEU A 38 19.90 -1.63 -5.45
CA LEU A 38 18.58 -2.27 -5.47
C LEU A 38 17.85 -2.02 -6.80
N ALA A 39 17.87 -0.77 -7.27
CA ALA A 39 17.24 -0.39 -8.53
C ALA A 39 17.84 -1.09 -9.76
N HIS A 40 19.09 -1.57 -9.65
CA HIS A 40 19.82 -2.22 -10.76
C HIS A 40 19.90 -3.74 -10.64
N ILE A 41 19.27 -4.38 -9.63
CA ILE A 41 19.29 -5.85 -9.49
C ILE A 41 18.81 -6.51 -10.79
N GLN A 42 19.67 -7.36 -11.36
CA GLN A 42 19.38 -8.20 -12.52
C GLN A 42 19.42 -9.68 -12.17
N THR A 43 20.39 -10.10 -11.35
CA THR A 43 20.65 -11.50 -11.01
C THR A 43 20.37 -11.78 -9.54
N VAL A 44 19.47 -12.73 -9.29
CA VAL A 44 19.02 -13.15 -7.96
C VAL A 44 19.56 -14.54 -7.66
N LEU A 45 20.31 -14.68 -6.56
CA LEU A 45 20.60 -15.98 -5.97
C LEU A 45 19.43 -16.42 -5.09
N VAL A 46 18.92 -17.63 -5.33
CA VAL A 46 17.84 -18.22 -4.54
C VAL A 46 18.38 -19.29 -3.60
N GLU A 47 18.28 -19.02 -2.30
CA GLU A 47 18.60 -19.97 -1.24
C GLU A 47 17.30 -20.46 -0.59
N VAL A 48 17.12 -21.78 -0.52
CA VAL A 48 15.93 -22.39 0.09
C VAL A 48 16.33 -23.41 1.14
N VAL A 49 15.69 -23.31 2.31
CA VAL A 49 15.84 -24.25 3.42
C VAL A 49 14.45 -24.80 3.76
N ALA A 50 14.32 -26.12 3.82
CA ALA A 50 13.11 -26.80 4.27
C ALA A 50 13.40 -27.59 5.55
N LEU A 51 12.63 -27.37 6.61
CA LEU A 51 12.80 -28.05 7.91
C LEU A 51 11.50 -28.74 8.31
N THR A 52 11.60 -30.01 8.67
CA THR A 52 10.51 -30.83 9.23
C THR A 52 10.86 -31.25 10.65
N ASP A 53 9.88 -31.80 11.37
CA ASP A 53 10.12 -32.31 12.73
C ASP A 53 11.13 -33.47 12.76
N THR A 54 11.33 -34.14 11.61
CA THR A 54 12.27 -35.25 11.45
C THR A 54 13.64 -34.82 10.90
N GLY A 55 13.89 -33.52 10.70
CA GLY A 55 15.16 -32.99 10.19
C GLY A 55 15.01 -32.13 8.94
N ALA A 56 16.03 -32.16 8.06
CA ALA A 56 15.98 -31.42 6.80
C ALA A 56 14.95 -32.04 5.84
N GLY A 57 14.02 -31.22 5.35
CA GLY A 57 13.11 -31.57 4.26
C GLY A 57 13.73 -31.33 2.88
N SER A 58 13.05 -31.76 1.82
CA SER A 58 13.47 -31.43 0.45
C SER A 58 13.11 -29.98 0.10
N PRO A 59 14.09 -29.13 -0.25
CA PRO A 59 13.84 -27.75 -0.66
C PRO A 59 13.52 -27.63 -2.15
N ASP A 60 13.70 -28.67 -2.97
CA ASP A 60 13.80 -28.55 -4.43
C ASP A 60 12.50 -28.06 -5.07
N GLY A 61 11.36 -28.58 -4.63
CA GLY A 61 10.06 -28.14 -5.13
C GLY A 61 9.76 -26.68 -4.78
N ILE A 62 10.19 -26.20 -3.62
CA ILE A 62 10.03 -24.79 -3.22
C ILE A 62 11.01 -23.91 -4.00
N ARG A 63 12.27 -24.36 -4.16
CA ARG A 63 13.29 -23.67 -4.95
C ARG A 63 12.83 -23.45 -6.38
N GLU A 64 12.27 -24.48 -7.01
CA GLU A 64 11.73 -24.39 -8.37
C GLU A 64 10.65 -23.31 -8.50
N VAL A 65 9.69 -23.27 -7.56
CA VAL A 65 8.64 -22.23 -7.53
C VAL A 65 9.26 -20.85 -7.40
N VAL A 66 10.14 -20.65 -6.42
CA VAL A 66 10.76 -19.35 -6.18
C VAL A 66 11.54 -18.89 -7.41
N MET A 67 12.33 -19.78 -8.00
CA MET A 67 13.12 -19.46 -9.19
C MET A 67 12.25 -19.13 -10.40
N ARG A 68 11.20 -19.91 -10.68
CA ARG A 68 10.28 -19.63 -11.79
C ARG A 68 9.55 -18.31 -11.60
N ARG A 69 9.00 -18.07 -10.40
CA ARG A 69 8.25 -16.85 -10.08
C ARG A 69 9.11 -15.59 -10.14
N MET A 70 10.40 -15.67 -9.79
CA MET A 70 11.34 -14.56 -9.99
C MET A 70 11.71 -14.37 -11.48
N LYS A 71 11.82 -15.45 -12.27
CA LYS A 71 12.03 -15.35 -13.72
C LYS A 71 10.86 -14.68 -14.44
N GLU A 72 9.62 -14.87 -13.98
CA GLU A 72 8.43 -14.17 -14.52
C GLU A 72 8.55 -12.64 -14.41
N MET A 73 9.28 -12.13 -13.40
CA MET A 73 9.61 -10.70 -13.26
C MET A 73 10.78 -10.26 -14.17
N GLY A 74 11.35 -11.19 -14.94
CA GLY A 74 12.48 -10.97 -15.84
C GLY A 74 13.84 -10.95 -15.15
N TYR A 75 13.98 -11.43 -13.90
CA TYR A 75 15.29 -11.56 -13.26
C TYR A 75 16.06 -12.76 -13.83
N GLY A 76 17.38 -12.62 -13.95
CA GLY A 76 18.27 -13.77 -14.00
C GLY A 76 18.24 -14.47 -12.64
N VAL A 77 18.06 -15.79 -12.62
CA VAL A 77 17.94 -16.52 -11.35
C VAL A 77 18.87 -17.71 -11.32
N ILE A 78 19.67 -17.79 -10.26
CA ILE A 78 20.69 -18.80 -10.04
C ILE A 78 20.49 -19.48 -8.67
N ALA A 79 21.11 -20.66 -8.50
CA ALA A 79 21.13 -21.40 -7.24
C ALA A 79 22.56 -21.67 -6.73
N ASP A 80 23.58 -21.45 -7.56
CA ASP A 80 24.99 -21.63 -7.19
C ASP A 80 25.58 -20.32 -6.66
N PRO A 81 25.96 -20.24 -5.37
CA PRO A 81 26.53 -19.03 -4.78
C PRO A 81 27.89 -18.63 -5.39
N ALA A 82 28.57 -19.53 -6.12
CA ALA A 82 29.82 -19.21 -6.81
C ALA A 82 29.61 -18.35 -8.07
N VAL A 83 28.40 -18.30 -8.61
CA VAL A 83 28.06 -17.48 -9.76
C VAL A 83 27.79 -16.03 -9.30
N PRO A 84 28.36 -15.00 -9.96
CA PRO A 84 28.10 -13.60 -9.61
C PRO A 84 26.61 -13.26 -9.60
N HIS A 85 26.17 -12.53 -8.57
CA HIS A 85 24.79 -12.12 -8.37
C HIS A 85 24.72 -10.80 -7.60
N ASP A 86 23.58 -10.13 -7.70
CA ASP A 86 23.38 -8.80 -7.11
C ASP A 86 22.76 -8.91 -5.71
N VAL A 87 21.85 -9.88 -5.52
CA VAL A 87 21.06 -10.05 -4.30
C VAL A 87 20.84 -11.52 -4.01
N VAL A 88 20.67 -11.85 -2.72
CA VAL A 88 20.27 -13.18 -2.27
C VAL A 88 18.83 -13.12 -1.76
N VAL A 89 17.93 -13.88 -2.36
CA VAL A 89 16.58 -14.13 -1.83
C VAL A 89 16.59 -15.46 -1.09
N ARG A 90 16.22 -15.41 0.19
CA ARG A 90 16.19 -16.58 1.08
C ARG A 90 14.76 -16.94 1.42
N VAL A 91 14.42 -18.21 1.20
CA VAL A 91 13.11 -18.78 1.57
C VAL A 91 13.33 -19.92 2.56
N LYS A 92 12.96 -19.70 3.82
CA LYS A 92 13.03 -20.71 4.87
C LYS A 92 11.63 -21.22 5.17
N CYS A 93 11.37 -22.48 4.87
CA CYS A 93 10.09 -23.14 5.14
C CYS A 93 10.24 -24.15 6.26
N GLU A 94 9.35 -24.09 7.24
CA GLU A 94 9.35 -24.95 8.43
C GLU A 94 7.98 -25.63 8.57
N GLN A 95 7.96 -26.91 8.93
CA GLN A 95 6.72 -27.63 9.31
C GLN A 95 6.14 -27.05 10.61
N ARG A 96 7.01 -26.69 11.55
CA ARG A 96 6.65 -26.00 12.78
C ARG A 96 7.54 -24.78 12.89
N LYS A 97 6.93 -23.60 12.83
CA LYS A 97 7.67 -22.35 12.91
C LYS A 97 8.34 -22.24 14.29
N THR A 98 9.66 -22.32 14.30
CA THR A 98 10.48 -22.10 15.51
C THR A 98 11.13 -20.73 15.54
N TRP A 99 11.37 -20.12 14.37
CA TRP A 99 12.00 -18.82 14.30
C TRP A 99 10.97 -17.70 14.35
N GLU A 100 10.96 -16.98 15.46
CA GLU A 100 10.25 -15.73 15.63
C GLU A 100 11.16 -14.61 15.14
N GLY A 101 10.91 -14.10 13.93
CA GLY A 101 11.64 -12.93 13.46
C GLY A 101 11.49 -11.77 14.44
N THR A 102 12.54 -10.97 14.59
CA THR A 102 12.44 -9.71 15.34
C THR A 102 11.60 -8.74 14.51
N ALA A 103 10.29 -8.68 14.76
CA ALA A 103 9.50 -7.54 14.30
C ALA A 103 9.97 -6.30 15.08
N ALA A 104 10.74 -5.44 14.43
CA ALA A 104 11.43 -4.33 15.09
C ALA A 104 10.62 -3.01 15.08
N ALA A 105 9.43 -2.98 14.48
CA ALA A 105 8.57 -1.80 14.47
C ALA A 105 7.09 -2.21 14.63
N GLY A 106 6.37 -1.47 15.47
CA GLY A 106 5.02 -1.81 15.91
C GLY A 106 3.92 -1.70 14.85
N GLY A 107 4.19 -1.13 13.67
CA GLY A 107 3.18 -0.88 12.64
C GLY A 107 2.88 -2.07 11.72
N ASP A 108 3.88 -2.90 11.41
CA ASP A 108 3.69 -4.01 10.45
C ASP A 108 3.17 -5.30 11.10
N ASN A 109 3.13 -5.39 12.43
CA ASN A 109 2.65 -6.59 13.13
C ASN A 109 1.20 -6.95 12.80
N ASP A 110 0.43 -6.00 12.29
CA ASP A 110 -0.98 -6.17 11.95
C ASP A 110 -1.19 -6.61 10.49
N LEU A 111 -0.14 -6.64 9.66
CA LEU A 111 -0.25 -7.15 8.29
C LEU A 111 -0.43 -8.68 8.30
N PRO A 112 -1.33 -9.24 7.47
CA PRO A 112 -1.55 -10.69 7.42
C PRO A 112 -0.28 -11.50 7.14
N ASP A 113 0.65 -10.92 6.37
CA ASP A 113 1.90 -11.51 5.93
C ASP A 113 3.12 -11.08 6.77
N ALA A 114 2.90 -10.39 7.89
CA ALA A 114 3.96 -10.12 8.85
C ALA A 114 4.25 -11.36 9.71
N PRO A 115 5.50 -11.56 10.18
CA PRO A 115 5.82 -12.71 11.02
C PRO A 115 4.98 -12.75 12.30
N SER A 116 4.18 -13.80 12.49
CA SER A 116 3.33 -13.93 13.68
C SER A 116 4.05 -14.69 14.79
N ARG A 117 4.08 -14.12 16.00
CA ARG A 117 4.57 -14.84 17.19
C ARG A 117 3.61 -15.93 17.64
N LEU A 118 2.31 -15.78 17.31
CA LEU A 118 1.24 -16.69 17.72
C LEU A 118 1.17 -17.93 16.83
N TRP A 119 1.49 -17.80 15.54
CA TRP A 119 1.48 -18.92 14.61
C TRP A 119 2.62 -19.90 14.89
N LYS A 120 2.28 -21.17 15.16
CA LYS A 120 3.24 -22.26 15.40
C LYS A 120 3.21 -23.38 14.35
N GLY A 121 2.33 -23.26 13.35
CA GLY A 121 2.21 -24.22 12.26
C GLY A 121 3.22 -24.04 11.14
N PRO A 122 2.99 -24.68 9.98
CA PRO A 122 3.86 -24.54 8.83
C PRO A 122 3.91 -23.11 8.31
N ALA A 123 5.12 -22.63 8.02
CA ALA A 123 5.31 -21.29 7.45
C ALA A 123 6.59 -21.22 6.62
N CYS A 124 6.56 -20.40 5.57
CA CYS A 124 7.73 -19.95 4.83
C CYS A 124 8.00 -18.48 5.14
N GLN A 125 9.27 -18.16 5.38
CA GLN A 125 9.74 -16.79 5.48
C GLN A 125 10.58 -16.43 4.27
N VAL A 126 10.16 -15.36 3.61
CA VAL A 126 10.85 -14.77 2.47
C VAL A 126 11.61 -13.54 2.98
N THR A 127 12.93 -13.53 2.75
CA THR A 127 13.82 -12.44 3.11
C THR A 127 14.81 -12.19 1.98
N TYR A 128 15.53 -11.07 2.01
CA TYR A 128 16.66 -10.87 1.10
C TYR A 128 17.87 -10.26 1.79
N ALA A 129 19.03 -10.41 1.16
CA ALA A 129 20.30 -9.83 1.61
C ALA A 129 21.00 -9.13 0.44
N LEU A 130 21.50 -7.92 0.70
CA LEU A 130 22.27 -7.12 -0.26
C LEU A 130 23.72 -7.03 0.21
N GLY A 131 24.67 -7.57 -0.55
CA GLY A 131 26.09 -7.54 -0.17
C GLY A 131 26.39 -8.17 1.20
N GLY A 132 25.65 -9.23 1.59
CA GLY A 132 25.76 -9.89 2.90
C GLY A 132 25.05 -9.17 4.05
N MET A 133 24.55 -7.94 3.84
CA MET A 133 23.75 -7.23 4.82
C MET A 133 22.38 -7.89 4.95
N LYS A 134 22.03 -8.32 6.17
CA LYS A 134 20.68 -8.81 6.46
C LYS A 134 19.72 -7.63 6.48
N ILE A 135 18.73 -7.67 5.60
CA ILE A 135 17.71 -6.64 5.48
C ILE A 135 16.54 -6.93 6.42
N LYS A 136 15.90 -5.87 6.95
CA LYS A 136 14.76 -6.02 7.87
C LYS A 136 13.47 -6.46 7.19
N TRP A 137 13.37 -6.23 5.88
CA TRP A 137 12.26 -6.70 5.05
C TRP A 137 12.11 -8.21 5.15
N GLN A 138 10.90 -8.65 5.49
CA GLN A 138 10.56 -10.06 5.57
C GLN A 138 9.06 -10.24 5.40
N LYS A 139 8.67 -11.34 4.75
CA LYS A 139 7.28 -11.74 4.55
C LYS A 139 7.07 -13.18 4.96
N GLU A 140 5.91 -13.46 5.53
CA GLU A 140 5.53 -14.78 6.02
C GLU A 140 4.34 -15.33 5.24
N VAL A 141 4.53 -16.53 4.71
CA VAL A 141 3.50 -17.32 4.01
C VAL A 141 3.15 -18.50 4.90
N ARG A 142 1.87 -18.69 5.18
CA ARG A 142 1.36 -19.71 6.11
C ARG A 142 0.45 -20.68 5.37
N THR A 143 0.38 -21.91 5.86
CA THR A 143 -0.71 -22.83 5.49
C THR A 143 -2.03 -22.44 6.15
N GLU A 144 -3.13 -23.01 5.68
CA GLU A 144 -4.46 -22.83 6.29
C GLU A 144 -4.64 -23.61 7.61
N PHE A 145 -3.70 -24.52 7.92
CA PHE A 145 -3.72 -25.35 9.11
C PHE A 145 -2.48 -25.11 9.99
N GLU A 146 -2.65 -25.20 11.31
CA GLU A 146 -1.55 -25.11 12.27
C GLU A 146 -0.91 -26.48 12.56
N ASP A 147 -1.72 -27.54 12.66
CA ASP A 147 -1.22 -28.88 12.97
C ASP A 147 -1.07 -29.73 11.70
N ALA A 148 0.16 -29.85 11.22
CA ALA A 148 0.49 -30.68 10.07
C ALA A 148 0.22 -32.17 10.27
N ASN A 149 0.27 -32.69 11.51
CA ASN A 149 0.00 -34.09 11.79
C ASN A 149 -1.50 -34.38 11.61
N GLN A 150 -2.33 -33.56 12.23
CA GLN A 150 -3.78 -33.66 12.10
C GLN A 150 -4.22 -33.46 10.65
N ALA A 151 -3.69 -32.43 9.98
CA ALA A 151 -4.04 -32.12 8.60
C ALA A 151 -3.64 -33.25 7.63
N ALA A 152 -2.43 -33.80 7.78
CA ALA A 152 -1.97 -34.91 6.95
C ALA A 152 -2.81 -36.18 7.19
N GLN A 153 -3.17 -36.48 8.44
CA GLN A 153 -4.01 -37.63 8.77
C GLN A 153 -5.42 -37.50 8.16
N LEU A 154 -6.07 -36.35 8.31
CA LEU A 154 -7.40 -36.09 7.76
C LEU A 154 -7.42 -36.16 6.22
N ALA A 155 -6.37 -35.65 5.57
CA ALA A 155 -6.24 -35.66 4.13
C ALA A 155 -5.68 -36.97 3.56
N GLN A 156 -5.32 -37.94 4.41
CA GLN A 156 -4.57 -39.16 4.03
C GLN A 156 -3.27 -38.82 3.25
N GLY A 157 -2.64 -37.69 3.60
CA GLY A 157 -1.54 -37.06 2.87
C GLY A 157 -0.14 -37.59 3.16
N GLY A 158 -0.03 -38.77 3.78
CA GLY A 158 1.25 -39.39 4.13
C GLY A 158 1.98 -38.69 5.27
N ALA A 159 3.30 -38.50 5.14
CA ALA A 159 4.11 -37.96 6.21
C ALA A 159 3.82 -36.45 6.45
N PRO A 160 3.61 -36.01 7.71
CA PRO A 160 3.25 -34.63 8.05
C PRO A 160 4.22 -33.57 7.52
N GLY A 161 5.53 -33.85 7.57
CA GLY A 161 6.56 -32.95 7.06
C GLY A 161 6.47 -32.72 5.56
N SER A 162 6.36 -33.79 4.76
CA SER A 162 6.19 -33.67 3.30
C SER A 162 4.86 -33.02 2.93
N TYR A 163 3.80 -33.33 3.68
CA TYR A 163 2.49 -32.73 3.48
C TYR A 163 2.51 -31.22 3.72
N ALA A 164 3.15 -30.78 4.82
CA ALA A 164 3.35 -29.37 5.12
C ALA A 164 4.19 -28.65 4.04
N MET A 165 5.30 -29.25 3.58
CA MET A 165 6.12 -28.66 2.52
C MET A 165 5.36 -28.54 1.18
N ALA A 166 4.53 -29.53 0.86
CA ALA A 166 3.68 -29.48 -0.34
C ALA A 166 2.62 -28.38 -0.23
N ALA A 167 1.98 -28.23 0.94
CA ALA A 167 1.03 -27.15 1.18
C ALA A 167 1.70 -25.77 1.09
N LEU A 168 2.87 -25.60 1.73
CA LEU A 168 3.65 -24.36 1.67
C LEU A 168 4.13 -24.02 0.25
N LYS A 169 4.53 -25.03 -0.54
CA LYS A 169 4.80 -24.84 -1.97
C LYS A 169 3.57 -24.26 -2.67
N GLY A 170 2.38 -24.82 -2.43
CA GLY A 170 1.12 -24.34 -3.00
C GLY A 170 0.74 -22.92 -2.57
N GLU A 171 1.09 -22.50 -1.35
CA GLU A 171 0.86 -21.12 -0.90
C GLU A 171 1.86 -20.14 -1.52
N LEU A 172 3.13 -20.54 -1.66
CA LEU A 172 4.14 -19.74 -2.38
C LEU A 172 3.84 -19.55 -3.87
N GLU A 173 3.11 -20.50 -4.49
CA GLU A 173 2.62 -20.37 -5.87
C GLU A 173 1.63 -19.23 -6.05
N LYS A 174 0.84 -18.93 -5.01
CA LYS A 174 -0.20 -17.89 -5.02
C LYS A 174 0.33 -16.56 -4.51
N TYR A 175 1.25 -16.58 -3.55
CA TYR A 175 1.73 -15.38 -2.88
C TYR A 175 2.59 -14.51 -3.82
N GLU A 176 2.26 -13.23 -3.92
CA GLU A 176 2.90 -12.27 -4.84
C GLU A 176 4.21 -11.67 -4.27
N PHE A 177 5.02 -12.49 -3.57
CA PHE A 177 6.35 -12.05 -3.09
C PHE A 177 7.26 -11.45 -4.18
N PRO A 178 7.25 -11.88 -5.46
CA PRO A 178 8.09 -11.26 -6.48
C PRO A 178 7.68 -9.81 -6.77
N LEU A 179 6.38 -9.49 -6.71
CA LEU A 179 5.90 -8.12 -6.87
C LEU A 179 6.36 -7.26 -5.69
N PHE A 180 6.19 -7.76 -4.46
CA PHE A 180 6.62 -7.03 -3.26
C PHE A 180 8.13 -6.80 -3.22
N LEU A 181 8.95 -7.80 -3.59
CA LEU A 181 10.40 -7.62 -3.70
C LEU A 181 10.76 -6.60 -4.80
N THR A 182 10.12 -6.67 -5.95
CA THR A 182 10.39 -5.74 -7.06
C THR A 182 10.03 -4.30 -6.69
N ALA A 183 8.92 -4.11 -5.97
CA ALA A 183 8.52 -2.81 -5.44
C ALA A 183 9.50 -2.29 -4.38
N GLU A 184 9.86 -3.13 -3.42
CA GLU A 184 10.87 -2.85 -2.39
C GLU A 184 12.22 -2.42 -3.02
N TRP A 185 12.63 -3.10 -4.10
CA TRP A 185 13.86 -2.80 -4.82
C TRP A 185 13.76 -1.55 -5.71
N GLY A 186 12.59 -0.93 -5.83
CA GLY A 186 12.42 0.29 -6.60
C GLY A 186 12.48 0.09 -8.10
N GLN A 187 11.92 -1.01 -8.63
CA GLN A 187 11.99 -1.33 -10.05
C GLN A 187 10.61 -1.24 -10.74
N PRO A 188 10.05 -0.03 -10.94
CA PRO A 188 8.73 0.15 -11.54
C PRO A 188 8.66 -0.39 -12.98
N ASP A 189 9.73 -0.30 -13.77
CA ASP A 189 9.75 -0.78 -15.16
C ASP A 189 9.40 -2.27 -15.29
N ARG A 190 9.85 -3.10 -14.34
CA ARG A 190 9.51 -4.54 -14.32
C ARG A 190 8.04 -4.76 -14.01
N LEU A 191 7.50 -3.98 -13.07
CA LEU A 191 6.08 -4.02 -12.72
C LEU A 191 5.22 -3.56 -13.90
N LEU A 192 5.59 -2.46 -14.56
CA LEU A 192 4.90 -1.93 -15.74
C LEU A 192 4.91 -2.94 -16.89
N LYS A 193 6.08 -3.51 -17.22
CA LYS A 193 6.19 -4.55 -18.24
C LYS A 193 5.28 -5.75 -17.96
N LEU A 194 5.18 -6.16 -16.70
CA LEU A 194 4.28 -7.25 -16.33
C LEU A 194 2.82 -6.81 -16.42
N MET A 195 2.46 -5.61 -15.98
CA MET A 195 1.09 -5.09 -16.04
C MET A 195 0.55 -5.00 -17.47
N ASP A 196 1.40 -4.59 -18.41
CA ASP A 196 1.07 -4.43 -19.82
C ASP A 196 1.03 -5.75 -20.59
N SER A 197 1.58 -6.83 -20.01
CA SER A 197 1.50 -8.15 -20.62
C SER A 197 0.05 -8.62 -20.74
N PRO A 198 -0.37 -9.16 -21.90
CA PRO A 198 -1.72 -9.68 -22.09
C PRO A 198 -2.03 -10.89 -21.19
N ASP A 199 -1.00 -11.63 -20.77
CA ASP A 199 -1.13 -12.83 -19.93
C ASP A 199 -1.31 -12.51 -18.44
N THR A 200 -1.18 -11.23 -18.05
CA THR A 200 -1.27 -10.84 -16.64
C THR A 200 -2.73 -10.76 -16.21
N GLY A 201 -3.11 -11.66 -15.29
CA GLY A 201 -4.45 -11.69 -14.72
C GLY A 201 -4.83 -10.40 -14.00
N GLN A 202 -6.12 -10.10 -13.99
CA GLN A 202 -6.70 -8.87 -13.45
C GLN A 202 -6.32 -8.58 -11.99
N LEU A 203 -6.39 -9.60 -11.11
CA LEU A 203 -5.97 -9.45 -9.71
C LEU A 203 -4.48 -9.07 -9.59
N ARG A 204 -3.64 -9.64 -10.45
CA ARG A 204 -2.21 -9.33 -10.49
C ARG A 204 -1.97 -7.90 -10.98
N LYS A 205 -2.75 -7.42 -11.96
CA LYS A 205 -2.73 -6.00 -12.39
C LYS A 205 -3.13 -5.05 -11.26
N LEU A 206 -4.18 -5.36 -10.50
CA LEU A 206 -4.59 -4.54 -9.34
C LEU A 206 -3.47 -4.43 -8.30
N ASN A 207 -2.79 -5.53 -7.99
CA ASN A 207 -1.64 -5.52 -7.08
C ASN A 207 -0.51 -4.64 -7.62
N ILE A 208 -0.18 -4.76 -8.91
CA ILE A 208 0.85 -3.93 -9.55
C ILE A 208 0.48 -2.45 -9.48
N ILE A 209 -0.76 -2.07 -9.81
CA ILE A 209 -1.25 -0.68 -9.74
C ILE A 209 -1.11 -0.13 -8.32
N SER A 210 -1.47 -0.90 -7.29
CA SER A 210 -1.28 -0.49 -5.88
C SER A 210 0.18 -0.20 -5.58
N LEU A 211 1.07 -1.13 -5.94
CA LEU A 211 2.51 -1.02 -5.69
C LEU A 211 3.11 0.19 -6.39
N LEU A 212 2.73 0.47 -7.64
CA LEU A 212 3.22 1.64 -8.37
C LEU A 212 2.83 2.97 -7.68
N GLY A 213 1.61 3.04 -7.14
CA GLY A 213 1.17 4.19 -6.34
C GLY A 213 1.93 4.31 -5.01
N GLU A 214 2.12 3.19 -4.29
CA GLU A 214 2.89 3.17 -3.03
C GLU A 214 4.36 3.54 -3.21
N MET A 215 4.93 3.19 -4.37
CA MET A 215 6.30 3.53 -4.76
C MET A 215 6.45 4.99 -5.20
N VAL A 216 5.34 5.69 -5.48
CA VAL A 216 5.35 7.01 -6.13
C VAL A 216 6.14 6.97 -7.45
N ALA A 217 5.87 5.96 -8.28
CA ALA A 217 6.56 5.75 -9.54
C ALA A 217 5.99 6.67 -10.64
N ASP A 218 6.54 7.88 -10.78
CA ASP A 218 6.06 8.90 -11.73
C ASP A 218 6.00 8.37 -13.19
N GLU A 219 6.92 7.48 -13.57
CA GLU A 219 6.95 6.83 -14.88
C GLU A 219 5.73 5.94 -15.15
N ALA A 220 4.99 5.54 -14.11
CA ALA A 220 3.76 4.77 -14.23
C ALA A 220 2.57 5.61 -14.70
N LEU A 221 2.65 6.95 -14.66
CA LEU A 221 1.50 7.83 -14.92
C LEU A 221 0.79 7.57 -16.25
N PRO A 222 1.48 7.38 -17.40
CA PRO A 222 0.80 7.03 -18.66
C PRO A 222 0.03 5.70 -18.58
N HIS A 223 0.60 4.70 -17.89
CA HIS A 223 0.03 3.37 -17.78
C HIS A 223 -1.17 3.35 -16.81
N LEU A 224 -1.08 4.08 -15.70
CA LEU A 224 -2.20 4.28 -14.78
C LEU A 224 -3.34 5.05 -15.46
N THR A 225 -3.01 6.04 -16.30
CA THR A 225 -4.00 6.78 -17.08
C THR A 225 -4.72 5.88 -18.08
N GLU A 226 -4.00 4.96 -18.73
CA GLU A 226 -4.61 3.95 -19.60
C GLU A 226 -5.51 3.00 -18.82
N ALA A 227 -5.07 2.55 -17.64
CA ALA A 227 -5.84 1.65 -16.77
C ALA A 227 -7.18 2.25 -16.30
N LEU A 228 -7.35 3.59 -16.32
CA LEU A 228 -8.64 4.25 -16.05
C LEU A 228 -9.73 3.90 -17.06
N LYS A 229 -9.37 3.45 -18.27
CA LYS A 229 -10.33 3.08 -19.30
C LYS A 229 -10.92 1.69 -19.07
N ASP A 230 -10.22 0.85 -18.30
CA ASP A 230 -10.72 -0.45 -17.87
C ASP A 230 -11.57 -0.26 -16.60
N LYS A 231 -12.87 -0.58 -16.69
CA LYS A 231 -13.83 -0.40 -15.60
C LYS A 231 -13.38 -1.08 -14.31
N ASP A 232 -12.73 -2.23 -14.41
CA ASP A 232 -12.37 -3.00 -13.24
C ASP A 232 -11.03 -2.55 -12.62
N LEU A 233 -10.20 -1.85 -13.37
CA LEU A 233 -8.93 -1.29 -12.90
C LEU A 233 -9.07 0.20 -12.50
N ALA A 234 -10.05 0.91 -13.05
CA ALA A 234 -10.16 2.36 -12.98
C ALA A 234 -10.14 2.90 -11.55
N LYS A 235 -10.87 2.25 -10.63
CA LYS A 235 -10.89 2.67 -9.23
C LYS A 235 -9.50 2.58 -8.59
N GLN A 236 -8.80 1.46 -8.79
CA GLN A 236 -7.47 1.26 -8.22
C GLN A 236 -6.45 2.19 -8.88
N ALA A 237 -6.57 2.43 -10.19
CA ALA A 237 -5.73 3.37 -10.92
C ALA A 237 -5.89 4.81 -10.41
N ALA A 238 -7.12 5.27 -10.17
CA ALA A 238 -7.38 6.59 -9.58
C ALA A 238 -6.82 6.72 -8.16
N VAL A 239 -6.92 5.67 -7.34
CA VAL A 239 -6.28 5.65 -6.01
C VAL A 239 -4.76 5.73 -6.12
N ALA A 240 -4.14 4.96 -7.01
CA ALA A 240 -2.70 4.99 -7.23
C ALA A 240 -2.22 6.35 -7.74
N LEU A 241 -2.97 6.99 -8.65
CA LEU A 241 -2.70 8.36 -9.11
C LEU A 241 -2.78 9.38 -7.97
N GLY A 242 -3.68 9.19 -6.99
CA GLY A 242 -3.78 10.01 -5.79
C GLY A 242 -2.62 9.84 -4.79
N ASN A 243 -1.81 8.79 -4.96
CA ASN A 243 -0.60 8.55 -4.18
C ASN A 243 0.68 8.92 -4.95
N MET A 244 0.55 9.39 -6.20
CA MET A 244 1.68 9.75 -7.07
C MET A 244 2.24 11.15 -6.74
N GLY A 245 3.24 11.63 -7.48
CA GLY A 245 3.64 13.03 -7.43
C GLY A 245 2.56 14.01 -7.92
N LYS A 246 2.87 15.30 -7.83
CA LYS A 246 2.04 16.43 -8.32
C LYS A 246 1.61 16.28 -9.80
N GLU A 247 2.33 15.47 -10.57
CA GLU A 247 2.08 15.12 -11.95
C GLU A 247 0.73 14.39 -12.13
N GLY A 248 0.21 13.74 -11.08
CA GLY A 248 -1.13 13.11 -11.09
C GLY A 248 -2.29 14.10 -11.01
N ILE A 249 -2.06 15.33 -10.54
CA ILE A 249 -3.11 16.33 -10.30
C ILE A 249 -3.95 16.63 -11.56
N PRO A 250 -3.37 16.91 -12.74
CA PRO A 250 -4.16 17.18 -13.95
C PRO A 250 -5.09 16.02 -14.34
N VAL A 251 -4.62 14.77 -14.19
CA VAL A 251 -5.41 13.57 -14.50
C VAL A 251 -6.57 13.42 -13.53
N LEU A 252 -6.34 13.64 -12.23
CA LEU A 252 -7.39 13.58 -11.22
C LEU A 252 -8.43 14.71 -11.37
N ILE A 253 -8.00 15.91 -11.78
CA ILE A 253 -8.94 17.01 -12.12
C ILE A 253 -9.84 16.60 -13.29
N ASP A 254 -9.27 16.00 -14.34
CA ASP A 254 -10.03 15.55 -15.49
C ASP A 254 -11.07 14.48 -15.10
N ILE A 255 -10.66 13.48 -14.31
CA ILE A 255 -11.56 12.45 -13.78
C ILE A 255 -12.69 13.07 -12.97
N LEU A 256 -12.38 13.98 -12.03
CA LEU A 256 -13.37 14.60 -11.16
C LEU A 256 -14.46 15.31 -11.98
N LYS A 257 -14.07 16.03 -13.04
CA LYS A 257 -14.97 16.84 -13.85
C LYS A 257 -15.74 16.05 -14.91
N HIS A 258 -15.12 15.05 -15.51
CA HIS A 258 -15.62 14.44 -16.74
C HIS A 258 -16.02 12.97 -16.59
N SER A 259 -15.64 12.29 -15.51
CA SER A 259 -16.06 10.91 -15.27
C SER A 259 -17.58 10.83 -15.05
N LYS A 260 -18.20 9.79 -15.62
CA LYS A 260 -19.60 9.45 -15.41
C LYS A 260 -19.80 8.47 -14.24
N GLN A 261 -18.72 8.03 -13.61
CA GLN A 261 -18.74 7.05 -12.53
C GLN A 261 -18.50 7.77 -11.18
N PRO A 262 -19.51 7.84 -10.30
CA PRO A 262 -19.37 8.52 -9.01
C PRO A 262 -18.22 7.97 -8.16
N ASP A 263 -18.02 6.65 -8.14
CA ASP A 263 -16.90 6.04 -7.41
C ASP A 263 -15.53 6.55 -7.88
N LEU A 264 -15.39 6.80 -9.19
CA LEU A 264 -14.16 7.30 -9.79
C LEU A 264 -13.97 8.80 -9.51
N GLN A 265 -15.04 9.59 -9.56
CA GLN A 265 -15.01 11.00 -9.17
C GLN A 265 -14.66 11.16 -7.67
N ALA A 266 -15.23 10.33 -6.80
CA ALA A 266 -14.94 10.32 -5.37
C ALA A 266 -13.48 9.95 -5.08
N ALA A 267 -12.94 8.92 -5.77
CA ALA A 267 -11.53 8.57 -5.69
C ALA A 267 -10.62 9.72 -6.15
N ALA A 268 -11.00 10.42 -7.23
CA ALA A 268 -10.25 11.57 -7.72
C ALA A 268 -10.30 12.76 -6.75
N ALA A 269 -11.45 13.08 -6.17
CA ALA A 269 -11.58 14.12 -5.15
C ALA A 269 -10.69 13.82 -3.94
N LYS A 270 -10.73 12.58 -3.44
CA LYS A 270 -9.86 12.12 -2.36
C LYS A 270 -8.38 12.30 -2.72
N GLY A 271 -7.97 11.81 -3.89
CA GLY A 271 -6.59 11.93 -4.37
C GLY A 271 -6.12 13.38 -4.49
N LEU A 272 -6.97 14.29 -5.01
CA LEU A 272 -6.67 15.72 -5.07
C LEU A 272 -6.45 16.35 -3.69
N GLY A 273 -7.26 15.96 -2.70
CA GLY A 273 -7.08 16.40 -1.31
C GLY A 273 -5.76 15.90 -0.71
N ASP A 274 -5.42 14.64 -0.96
CA ASP A 274 -4.23 13.99 -0.43
C ASP A 274 -2.95 14.59 -1.07
N LEU A 275 -2.94 14.79 -2.40
CA LEU A 275 -1.84 15.44 -3.12
C LEU A 275 -1.73 16.93 -2.79
N GLY A 276 -2.84 17.64 -2.72
CA GLY A 276 -2.86 19.06 -2.38
C GLY A 276 -2.32 19.32 -0.98
N ASN A 277 -2.62 18.43 -0.02
CA ASN A 277 -2.06 18.49 1.33
C ASN A 277 -0.57 18.14 1.34
N THR A 278 -0.20 17.01 0.73
CA THR A 278 1.18 16.50 0.71
C THR A 278 2.17 17.46 0.04
N HIS A 279 1.75 18.08 -1.06
CA HIS A 279 2.59 18.99 -1.84
C HIS A 279 2.29 20.48 -1.60
N SER A 280 1.38 20.80 -0.68
CA SER A 280 0.92 22.18 -0.43
C SER A 280 0.52 22.90 -1.73
N ASP A 281 -0.23 22.21 -2.60
CA ASP A 281 -0.60 22.71 -3.93
C ASP A 281 -2.03 23.26 -3.95
N PRO A 282 -2.23 24.58 -3.82
CA PRO A 282 -3.56 25.19 -3.80
C PRO A 282 -4.27 25.18 -5.17
N ARG A 283 -3.62 24.68 -6.23
CA ARG A 283 -4.24 24.54 -7.56
C ARG A 283 -5.31 23.46 -7.60
N VAL A 284 -5.35 22.55 -6.62
CA VAL A 284 -6.43 21.56 -6.49
C VAL A 284 -7.75 22.17 -6.01
N VAL A 285 -7.70 23.34 -5.35
CA VAL A 285 -8.87 23.95 -4.71
C VAL A 285 -9.92 24.44 -5.73
N PRO A 286 -9.59 25.21 -6.79
CA PRO A 286 -10.62 25.69 -7.71
C PRO A 286 -11.45 24.58 -8.40
N PRO A 287 -10.85 23.50 -8.92
CA PRO A 287 -11.62 22.37 -9.45
C PRO A 287 -12.53 21.69 -8.42
N LEU A 288 -12.07 21.54 -7.18
CA LEU A 288 -12.87 20.99 -6.09
C LEU A 288 -14.07 21.91 -5.77
N LEU A 289 -13.85 23.23 -5.71
CA LEU A 289 -14.93 24.20 -5.46
C LEU A 289 -15.96 24.26 -6.58
N GLU A 290 -15.51 24.15 -7.83
CA GLU A 290 -16.39 24.08 -9.01
C GLU A 290 -17.34 22.88 -8.92
N MET A 291 -16.84 21.76 -8.40
CA MET A 291 -17.61 20.53 -8.29
C MET A 291 -18.39 20.41 -6.97
N LEU A 292 -18.01 21.12 -5.90
CA LEU A 292 -18.60 20.99 -4.56
C LEU A 292 -20.13 21.04 -4.51
N ASP A 293 -20.77 21.80 -5.39
CA ASP A 293 -22.22 21.92 -5.46
C ASP A 293 -22.71 21.91 -6.92
N ALA A 294 -21.99 21.17 -7.77
CA ALA A 294 -22.35 21.01 -9.17
C ALA A 294 -23.72 20.35 -9.32
N PRO A 295 -24.55 20.76 -10.30
CA PRO A 295 -25.87 20.16 -10.50
C PRO A 295 -25.80 18.65 -10.74
N GLY A 296 -26.58 17.90 -9.95
CA GLY A 296 -26.66 16.44 -10.09
C GLY A 296 -25.44 15.68 -9.57
N ILE A 297 -24.56 16.33 -8.80
CA ILE A 297 -23.44 15.63 -8.17
C ILE A 297 -23.92 14.57 -7.18
N ASP A 298 -23.27 13.41 -7.21
CA ASP A 298 -23.54 12.33 -6.27
C ASP A 298 -23.08 12.72 -4.85
N ILE A 299 -23.86 12.34 -3.83
CA ILE A 299 -23.60 12.71 -2.44
C ILE A 299 -22.26 12.14 -1.94
N ALA A 300 -21.85 10.95 -2.39
CA ALA A 300 -20.55 10.39 -2.03
C ALA A 300 -19.40 11.22 -2.61
N VAL A 301 -19.54 11.69 -3.86
CA VAL A 301 -18.56 12.57 -4.50
C VAL A 301 -18.51 13.92 -3.78
N GLN A 302 -19.67 14.51 -3.49
CA GLN A 302 -19.77 15.77 -2.74
C GLN A 302 -19.11 15.66 -1.35
N THR A 303 -19.25 14.51 -0.70
CA THR A 303 -18.61 14.21 0.60
C THR A 303 -17.09 14.18 0.49
N GLU A 304 -16.52 13.48 -0.50
CA GLU A 304 -15.07 13.44 -0.69
C GLU A 304 -14.49 14.80 -1.11
N ILE A 305 -15.23 15.61 -1.90
CA ILE A 305 -14.83 16.98 -2.22
C ILE A 305 -14.75 17.83 -0.95
N ALA A 306 -15.75 17.74 -0.07
CA ALA A 306 -15.74 18.45 1.20
C ALA A 306 -14.50 18.07 2.03
N TRP A 307 -14.25 16.77 2.24
CA TRP A 307 -13.05 16.29 2.92
C TRP A 307 -11.75 16.80 2.30
N ALA A 308 -11.64 16.76 0.97
CA ALA A 308 -10.47 17.23 0.24
C ALA A 308 -10.20 18.72 0.47
N LEU A 309 -11.25 19.57 0.45
CA LEU A 309 -11.13 20.99 0.75
C LEU A 309 -10.72 21.26 2.20
N GLY A 310 -11.12 20.39 3.15
CA GLY A 310 -10.66 20.48 4.54
C GLY A 310 -9.20 20.05 4.73
N ARG A 311 -8.71 19.08 3.93
CA ARG A 311 -7.30 18.66 3.93
C ARG A 311 -6.36 19.68 3.32
N VAL A 312 -6.87 20.60 2.50
CA VAL A 312 -6.10 21.66 1.84
C VAL A 312 -6.62 23.02 2.31
N PRO A 313 -6.16 23.53 3.47
CA PRO A 313 -6.67 24.77 4.02
C PRO A 313 -6.46 25.95 3.08
N ASP A 314 -7.57 26.48 2.56
CA ASP A 314 -7.58 27.62 1.64
C ASP A 314 -8.79 28.51 1.94
N ARG A 315 -8.57 29.83 2.08
CA ARG A 315 -9.64 30.79 2.42
C ARG A 315 -10.76 30.80 1.38
N ARG A 316 -10.49 30.42 0.12
CA ARG A 316 -11.50 30.31 -0.94
C ARG A 316 -12.55 29.24 -0.64
N SER A 317 -12.24 28.27 0.21
CA SER A 317 -13.15 27.19 0.61
C SER A 317 -14.14 27.59 1.70
N VAL A 318 -13.88 28.66 2.45
CA VAL A 318 -14.67 29.05 3.63
C VAL A 318 -16.13 29.30 3.27
N GLU A 319 -16.42 30.29 2.42
CA GLU A 319 -17.81 30.64 2.09
C GLU A 319 -18.55 29.51 1.34
N PRO A 320 -17.96 28.82 0.35
CA PRO A 320 -18.61 27.68 -0.30
C PRO A 320 -19.00 26.55 0.67
N LEU A 321 -18.13 26.22 1.64
CA LEU A 321 -18.44 25.20 2.65
C LEU A 321 -19.56 25.66 3.59
N PHE A 322 -19.56 26.92 4.04
CA PHE A 322 -20.66 27.47 4.84
C PHE A 322 -21.98 27.53 4.07
N ALA A 323 -21.94 27.87 2.77
CA ALA A 323 -23.11 27.86 1.93
C ALA A 323 -23.71 26.46 1.79
N LEU A 324 -22.86 25.44 1.64
CA LEU A 324 -23.30 24.04 1.62
C LEU A 324 -23.86 23.61 2.97
N ASP A 325 -23.20 23.92 4.10
CA ASP A 325 -23.72 23.61 5.44
C ASP A 325 -25.13 24.19 5.64
N ARG A 326 -25.35 25.48 5.33
CA ARG A 326 -26.68 26.11 5.41
C ARG A 326 -27.75 25.39 4.58
N LYS A 327 -27.38 24.79 3.43
CA LYS A 327 -28.30 23.96 2.64
C LYS A 327 -28.58 22.64 3.34
N LEU A 328 -27.54 21.95 3.82
CA LEU A 328 -27.67 20.66 4.50
C LEU A 328 -28.45 20.74 5.81
N GLN A 329 -28.34 21.83 6.57
CA GLN A 329 -29.12 22.04 7.81
C GLN A 329 -30.63 22.10 7.58
N LYS A 330 -31.06 22.45 6.36
CA LYS A 330 -32.49 22.45 5.98
C LYS A 330 -33.02 21.05 5.71
N ILE A 331 -32.14 20.09 5.41
CA ILE A 331 -32.51 18.68 5.21
C ILE A 331 -32.73 18.04 6.58
N ARG A 332 -34.01 17.81 6.89
CA ARG A 332 -34.49 17.18 8.13
C ARG A 332 -35.25 15.91 7.78
N ASN A 333 -34.53 14.79 7.72
CA ASN A 333 -35.10 13.46 7.55
C ASN A 333 -35.02 12.71 8.89
N ASP A 334 -36.08 11.98 9.24
CA ASP A 334 -36.11 11.08 10.41
C ASP A 334 -36.58 9.67 9.95
N PRO A 335 -35.70 8.65 9.98
CA PRO A 335 -34.30 8.72 10.39
C PRO A 335 -33.41 9.48 9.39
N PRO A 336 -32.25 10.03 9.83
CA PRO A 336 -31.33 10.72 8.93
C PRO A 336 -30.77 9.78 7.86
N ASP A 337 -30.73 10.25 6.61
CA ASP A 337 -30.04 9.55 5.54
C ASP A 337 -28.54 9.40 5.91
N PRO A 338 -27.99 8.17 5.95
CA PRO A 338 -26.59 7.93 6.29
C PRO A 338 -25.59 8.68 5.41
N GLN A 339 -25.89 8.88 4.12
CA GLN A 339 -25.01 9.60 3.19
C GLN A 339 -25.02 11.10 3.48
N ILE A 340 -26.20 11.67 3.72
CA ILE A 340 -26.34 13.09 4.11
C ILE A 340 -25.68 13.35 5.47
N LYS A 341 -25.76 12.39 6.40
CA LYS A 341 -25.07 12.47 7.69
C LYS A 341 -23.55 12.58 7.50
N LYS A 342 -22.96 11.70 6.69
CA LYS A 342 -21.52 11.74 6.37
C LYS A 342 -21.12 13.04 5.69
N LEU A 343 -21.93 13.54 4.76
CA LEU A 343 -21.67 14.83 4.11
C LEU A 343 -21.67 15.99 5.11
N LYS A 344 -22.64 16.03 6.03
CA LYS A 344 -22.68 17.03 7.12
C LYS A 344 -21.42 16.96 8.00
N GLU A 345 -20.98 15.76 8.36
CA GLU A 345 -19.75 15.54 9.13
C GLU A 345 -18.51 16.06 8.38
N ALA A 346 -18.40 15.75 7.08
CA ALA A 346 -17.32 16.19 6.22
C ALA A 346 -17.25 17.71 6.11
N VAL A 347 -18.38 18.36 5.83
CA VAL A 347 -18.47 19.83 5.71
C VAL A 347 -18.13 20.49 7.04
N PHE A 348 -18.71 20.01 8.14
CA PHE A 348 -18.45 20.57 9.47
C PHE A 348 -16.98 20.45 9.88
N TRP A 349 -16.36 19.29 9.66
CA TRP A 349 -14.93 19.11 9.93
C TRP A 349 -14.09 20.04 9.05
N SER A 350 -14.42 20.15 7.77
CA SER A 350 -13.66 20.95 6.80
C SER A 350 -13.73 22.43 7.11
N ILE A 351 -14.90 22.96 7.50
CA ILE A 351 -15.05 24.34 7.98
C ILE A 351 -14.07 24.62 9.13
N LYS A 352 -13.96 23.70 10.11
CA LYS A 352 -13.02 23.86 11.24
C LYS A 352 -11.55 23.86 10.83
N GLN A 353 -11.20 23.18 9.74
CA GLN A 353 -9.82 23.19 9.23
C GLN A 353 -9.50 24.49 8.50
N VAL A 354 -10.44 25.03 7.72
CA VAL A 354 -10.19 26.19 6.86
C VAL A 354 -10.53 27.54 7.51
N TYR A 355 -11.32 27.53 8.59
CA TYR A 355 -11.75 28.71 9.32
C TYR A 355 -11.38 28.59 10.81
N THR A 356 -10.24 29.18 11.19
CA THR A 356 -9.69 29.12 12.55
C THR A 356 -9.89 30.41 13.37
N GLU A 357 -10.58 31.41 12.82
CA GLU A 357 -10.75 32.74 13.44
C GLU A 357 -11.56 32.72 14.77
N ASP A 358 -12.14 31.58 15.16
CA ASP A 358 -12.90 31.40 16.41
C ASP A 358 -12.24 30.45 17.46
N GLN A 359 -11.01 29.97 17.28
CA GLN A 359 -10.37 29.09 18.28
C GLN A 359 -9.63 29.83 19.42
N TYR A 360 -9.52 31.15 19.36
CA TYR A 360 -8.80 31.97 20.35
C TYR A 360 -9.51 33.27 20.76
N SER A 361 -10.80 33.40 20.43
CA SER A 361 -11.61 34.59 20.73
C SER A 361 -12.42 34.45 22.01
#